data_AF-A0A7V3KCV1-F1
#
_entry.id   AF-A0A7V3KCV1-F1
#
_cell.length_a   1.000
_cell.length_b   1.000
_cell.length_c   1.000
_cell.angle_alpha   90.00
_cell.angle_beta   90.00
_cell.angle_gamma   90.00
#
_symmetry.space_group_name_H-M   'P 1'
#
loop_
_entity.id
_entity.type
_entity.pdbx_description
1 polymer ?
#
loop_
_entity_poly.entity_id
_entity_poly.type
_entity_poly.pdbx_seq_one_letter_code
_entity_poly.pdbx_strand_id
1 'polypeptide(L)'
;MKAYRIILLLALGLGSGALHLLSLRVPDCFGFDQLRYFSQTTVWIWSLSLFTFVFFALFAQGDKLAERSNFWVFITIISLVWLISIILLKTSAPLLGDGLDRITSVRGGLSRSLNDQPAMLDTIIHLLVFQLLKSSREGNFLTYTIISYFAGVFYLISVIIFVMKFFSQNTERIFAFLILLCPGYIQLFAGYAENYSFLPGLVLLWMIGVKEAENKKRWLLVASQILLVFFHLFFLLLIPASIYALLTQPAKKNRVSALALALFGIPAGLASVFLVFKHYRGMSIFLDVGKILSLSHLSDFFNHQILACPGVLILALGIILVQGRQALSNMEKSWLIAGLIFLIFFFFLRPVIGAMRDWDLFSFPAMIYTPAVVAYLLPRLKHGSGFLARFGSVVFVVSLFHTGLWLWVNHSEEKMVERIRFHLDEKGKSERWASAYGYQTLARYFGLTGRVDQATAFFEKSIEIHPDYSQNRLSFALHLWSLGRYQESLQQLEKAHQINPTNPEIKGFLAYFYLGYSEKLKRENRVQEAEEYRQKFLELNKETQRRR
;
A
#
# COMPACT_ATOMS: atom_id res chain seq x y z
N MET A 1 -1.83 40.46 -9.41
CA MET A 1 -1.30 39.35 -8.57
C MET A 1 0.14 39.68 -8.21
N LYS A 2 0.63 39.35 -7.01
CA LYS A 2 2.06 39.58 -6.72
C LYS A 2 2.89 38.49 -7.44
N ALA A 3 3.81 38.90 -8.32
CA ALA A 3 4.57 38.03 -9.23
C ALA A 3 5.27 36.86 -8.51
N TYR A 4 5.72 37.07 -7.27
CA TYR A 4 6.40 36.04 -6.47
C TYR A 4 5.58 34.75 -6.27
N ARG A 5 4.23 34.82 -6.20
CA ARG A 5 3.41 33.62 -6.01
C ARG A 5 3.41 32.70 -7.22
N ILE A 6 3.48 33.28 -8.43
CA ILE A 6 3.54 32.53 -9.69
C ILE A 6 4.92 31.92 -9.84
N ILE A 7 5.97 32.68 -9.53
CA ILE A 7 7.36 32.21 -9.55
C ILE A 7 7.54 31.01 -8.60
N LEU A 8 6.95 31.08 -7.40
CA LEU A 8 7.07 30.00 -6.42
C LEU A 8 6.29 28.73 -6.85
N LEU A 9 5.11 28.89 -7.45
CA LEU A 9 4.38 27.75 -8.03
C LEU A 9 5.14 27.12 -9.20
N LEU A 10 5.76 27.93 -10.05
CA LEU A 10 6.63 27.45 -11.13
C LEU A 10 7.83 26.70 -10.55
N ALA A 11 8.51 27.27 -9.56
CA ALA A 11 9.68 26.64 -8.93
C ALA A 11 9.34 25.27 -8.32
N LEU A 12 8.20 25.14 -7.63
CA LEU A 12 7.77 23.84 -7.09
C LEU A 12 7.31 22.86 -8.17
N GLY A 13 6.57 23.34 -9.18
CA GLY A 13 6.14 22.51 -10.31
C GLY A 13 7.33 21.93 -11.07
N LEU A 14 8.31 22.77 -11.43
CA LEU A 14 9.56 22.32 -12.05
C LEU A 14 10.42 21.51 -11.07
N GLY A 15 10.46 21.89 -9.79
CA GLY A 15 11.18 21.15 -8.76
C GLY A 15 10.76 19.68 -8.66
N SER A 16 9.48 19.38 -8.85
CA SER A 16 8.99 18.00 -8.87
C SER A 16 9.60 17.15 -10.01
N GLY A 17 9.76 17.74 -11.21
CA GLY A 17 10.44 17.07 -12.32
C GLY A 17 11.95 16.90 -12.07
N ALA A 18 12.57 17.88 -11.43
CA ALA A 18 13.97 17.80 -11.02
C ALA A 18 14.20 16.71 -9.96
N LEU A 19 13.24 16.45 -9.06
CA LEU A 19 13.33 15.36 -8.08
C LEU A 19 13.45 13.99 -8.77
N HIS A 20 12.63 13.73 -9.79
CA HIS A 20 12.71 12.48 -10.56
C HIS A 20 14.01 12.34 -11.37
N LEU A 21 14.66 13.44 -11.76
CA LEU A 21 15.98 13.40 -12.40
C LEU A 21 17.10 13.20 -11.37
N LEU A 22 16.95 13.80 -10.19
CA LEU A 22 17.90 13.67 -9.09
C LEU A 22 17.95 12.21 -8.58
N SER A 23 16.80 11.54 -8.53
CA SER A 23 16.71 10.14 -8.10
C SER A 23 17.44 9.16 -9.02
N LEU A 24 17.90 9.57 -10.21
CA LEU A 24 18.78 8.76 -11.06
C LEU A 24 20.20 8.64 -10.48
N ARG A 25 20.63 9.64 -9.71
CA ARG A 25 21.99 9.73 -9.14
C ARG A 25 22.02 9.47 -7.63
N VAL A 26 20.90 9.68 -6.95
CA VAL A 26 20.77 9.47 -5.51
C VAL A 26 20.07 8.13 -5.26
N PRO A 27 20.67 7.23 -4.49
CA PRO A 27 20.02 5.96 -4.15
C PRO A 27 18.96 6.19 -3.05
N ASP A 28 18.19 5.16 -2.67
CA ASP A 28 17.12 5.25 -1.64
C ASP A 28 15.94 6.24 -1.87
N CYS A 29 15.73 6.71 -3.11
CA CYS A 29 14.64 7.63 -3.46
C CYS A 29 13.33 6.90 -3.89
N PHE A 30 12.96 5.82 -3.21
CA PHE A 30 11.85 4.91 -3.60
C PHE A 30 10.54 5.61 -3.96
N GLY A 31 10.25 6.75 -3.34
CA GLY A 31 9.01 7.47 -3.59
C GLY A 31 8.94 8.14 -4.95
N PHE A 32 10.08 8.45 -5.58
CA PHE A 32 10.15 9.18 -6.84
C PHE A 32 11.27 8.68 -7.79
N ASP A 33 11.71 7.43 -7.63
CA ASP A 33 12.77 6.80 -8.44
C ASP A 33 12.27 6.17 -9.74
N GLN A 34 10.98 6.30 -10.07
CA GLN A 34 10.34 5.53 -11.14
C GLN A 34 11.02 5.72 -12.51
N LEU A 35 11.57 6.90 -12.80
CA LEU A 35 12.29 7.17 -14.05
C LEU A 35 13.58 6.35 -14.22
N ARG A 36 14.15 5.81 -13.14
CA ARG A 36 15.38 5.00 -13.17
C ARG A 36 15.24 3.77 -14.08
N TYR A 37 14.04 3.22 -14.18
CA TYR A 37 13.74 1.96 -14.86
C TYR A 37 13.30 2.17 -16.32
N PHE A 38 13.62 3.33 -16.89
CA PHE A 38 13.28 3.68 -18.26
C PHE A 38 14.52 4.06 -19.06
N SER A 39 14.41 3.95 -20.39
CA SER A 39 15.46 4.41 -21.29
C SER A 39 15.74 5.91 -21.12
N GLN A 40 16.97 6.33 -21.39
CA GLN A 40 17.35 7.74 -21.32
C GLN A 40 16.45 8.63 -22.20
N THR A 41 16.03 8.13 -23.37
CA THR A 41 15.09 8.82 -24.26
C THR A 41 13.73 9.04 -23.60
N THR A 42 13.19 8.02 -22.95
CA THR A 42 11.92 8.11 -22.21
C THR A 42 12.02 9.10 -21.07
N VAL A 43 13.12 9.08 -20.31
CA VAL A 43 13.38 10.03 -19.22
C VAL A 43 13.33 11.47 -19.74
N TRP A 44 14.05 11.77 -20.84
CA TRP A 44 14.05 13.11 -21.43
C TRP A 44 12.66 13.55 -21.92
N ILE A 45 11.95 12.68 -22.65
CA ILE A 45 10.61 12.99 -23.17
C ILE A 45 9.63 13.25 -22.02
N TRP A 46 9.68 12.42 -20.98
CA TRP A 46 8.77 12.53 -19.83
C TRP A 46 9.04 13.80 -19.03
N SER A 47 10.30 14.09 -18.71
CA SER A 47 10.67 15.31 -18.00
C SER A 47 10.35 16.57 -18.80
N LEU A 48 10.65 16.60 -20.10
CA LEU A 48 10.33 17.73 -20.97
C LEU A 48 8.82 17.96 -21.04
N SER A 49 8.04 16.87 -21.14
CA SER A 49 6.59 16.92 -21.13
C SER A 49 6.07 17.47 -19.81
N LEU A 50 6.52 16.97 -18.66
CA LEU A 50 6.15 17.51 -17.35
C LEU A 50 6.43 19.02 -17.25
N PHE A 51 7.63 19.46 -17.62
CA PHE A 51 7.98 20.89 -17.61
C PHE A 51 7.07 21.71 -18.51
N THR A 52 6.78 21.20 -19.71
CA THR A 52 5.90 21.84 -20.69
C THR A 52 4.47 21.95 -20.16
N PHE A 53 3.90 20.88 -19.60
CA PHE A 53 2.55 20.89 -19.05
C PHE A 53 2.43 21.74 -17.78
N VAL A 54 3.45 21.78 -16.92
CA VAL A 54 3.50 22.71 -15.77
C VAL A 54 3.54 24.16 -16.25
N PHE A 55 4.34 24.46 -17.28
CA PHE A 55 4.38 25.79 -17.87
C PHE A 55 3.00 26.17 -18.41
N PHE A 56 2.37 25.32 -19.24
CA PHE A 56 1.02 25.57 -19.74
C PHE A 56 -0.01 25.71 -18.62
N ALA A 57 0.05 24.89 -17.57
CA ALA A 57 -0.85 24.96 -16.42
C ALA A 57 -0.82 26.33 -15.71
N LEU A 58 0.31 27.04 -15.75
CA LEU A 58 0.47 28.37 -15.16
C LEU A 58 -0.07 29.51 -16.03
N PHE A 59 -0.03 29.35 -17.35
CA PHE A 59 -0.40 30.42 -18.29
C PHE A 59 -1.77 30.20 -18.94
N ALA A 60 -2.32 28.98 -18.87
CA ALA A 60 -3.65 28.67 -19.37
C ALA A 60 -4.75 29.41 -18.60
N GLN A 61 -5.80 29.83 -19.31
CA GLN A 61 -7.01 30.44 -18.72
C GLN A 61 -7.96 29.34 -18.21
N GLY A 62 -7.47 28.47 -17.32
CA GLY A 62 -8.19 27.29 -16.84
C GLY A 62 -9.53 27.60 -16.18
N ASP A 63 -9.69 28.77 -15.55
CA ASP A 63 -10.97 29.15 -14.93
C ASP A 63 -12.06 29.36 -15.96
N LYS A 64 -11.77 30.01 -17.10
CA LYS A 64 -12.77 30.21 -18.17
C LYS A 64 -13.22 28.90 -18.79
N LEU A 65 -12.30 27.94 -18.92
CA LEU A 65 -12.63 26.61 -19.41
C LEU A 65 -13.53 25.88 -18.40
N ALA A 66 -13.15 25.88 -17.12
CA ALA A 66 -13.91 25.26 -16.05
C ALA A 66 -15.33 25.86 -15.89
N GLU A 67 -15.48 27.17 -16.04
CA GLU A 67 -16.76 27.87 -15.98
C GLU A 67 -17.68 27.54 -17.16
N ARG A 68 -17.12 27.39 -18.37
CA ARG A 68 -17.88 27.06 -19.59
C ARG A 68 -18.22 25.57 -19.70
N SER A 69 -17.50 24.72 -18.96
CA SER A 69 -17.66 23.28 -19.02
C SER A 69 -18.95 22.82 -18.34
N ASN A 70 -19.70 21.93 -18.98
CA ASN A 70 -20.75 21.19 -18.29
C ASN A 70 -20.07 20.22 -17.31
N PHE A 71 -20.23 20.49 -16.02
CA PHE A 71 -19.59 19.73 -14.94
C PHE A 71 -19.86 18.22 -15.03
N TRP A 72 -21.10 17.81 -15.31
CA TRP A 72 -21.47 16.39 -15.37
C TRP A 72 -20.82 15.71 -16.56
N VAL A 73 -20.85 16.33 -17.74
CA VAL A 73 -20.17 15.80 -18.95
C VAL A 73 -18.67 15.66 -18.68
N PHE A 74 -18.06 16.67 -18.07
CA PHE A 74 -16.63 16.66 -17.74
C PHE A 74 -16.29 15.48 -16.81
N ILE A 75 -16.99 15.34 -15.68
CA ILE A 75 -16.66 14.26 -14.74
C ILE A 75 -16.96 12.88 -15.32
N THR A 76 -17.98 12.71 -16.17
CA THR A 76 -18.27 11.43 -16.83
C THR A 76 -17.11 11.04 -17.75
N ILE A 77 -16.63 11.96 -18.60
CA ILE A 77 -15.50 11.70 -19.51
C ILE A 77 -14.25 11.34 -18.70
N ILE A 78 -13.90 12.16 -17.71
CA ILE A 78 -12.70 11.92 -16.89
C ILE A 78 -12.82 10.62 -16.09
N SER A 79 -14.01 10.30 -15.57
CA SER A 79 -14.29 9.03 -14.89
C SER A 79 -14.03 7.82 -15.79
N LEU A 80 -14.53 7.87 -17.03
CA LEU A 80 -14.33 6.78 -18.00
C LEU A 80 -12.85 6.64 -18.35
N VAL A 81 -12.16 7.75 -18.65
CA VAL A 81 -10.72 7.75 -18.93
C VAL A 81 -9.94 7.18 -17.75
N TRP A 82 -10.28 7.57 -16.52
CA TRP A 82 -9.61 7.11 -15.31
C TRP A 82 -9.81 5.60 -15.08
N LEU A 83 -11.05 5.10 -15.19
CA LEU A 83 -11.35 3.67 -15.05
C LEU A 83 -10.65 2.83 -16.13
N ILE A 84 -10.69 3.28 -17.38
CA ILE A 84 -9.99 2.62 -18.50
C ILE A 84 -8.49 2.60 -18.23
N SER A 85 -7.91 3.71 -17.79
CA SER A 85 -6.46 3.81 -17.51
C SER A 85 -6.02 2.84 -16.42
N ILE A 86 -6.81 2.67 -15.36
CA ILE A 86 -6.53 1.72 -14.27
C ILE A 86 -6.54 0.27 -14.74
N ILE A 87 -7.42 -0.06 -15.70
CA ILE A 87 -7.47 -1.39 -16.29
C ILE A 87 -6.28 -1.60 -17.24
N LEU A 88 -5.98 -0.62 -18.09
CA LEU A 88 -4.87 -0.69 -19.04
C LEU A 88 -3.50 -0.74 -18.34
N LEU A 89 -3.35 -0.04 -17.22
CA LEU A 89 -2.13 0.01 -16.42
C LEU A 89 -2.18 -0.96 -15.23
N LYS A 90 -2.91 -2.08 -15.38
CA LYS A 90 -2.95 -3.13 -14.37
C LYS A 90 -1.53 -3.57 -14.00
N THR A 91 -1.31 -3.73 -12.70
CA THR A 91 -0.12 -4.34 -12.11
C THR A 91 0.17 -5.70 -12.76
N SER A 92 1.39 -5.89 -13.26
CA SER A 92 1.78 -7.11 -13.99
C SER A 92 2.07 -8.31 -13.08
N ALA A 93 2.57 -8.04 -11.88
CA ALA A 93 2.96 -9.06 -10.93
C ALA A 93 2.67 -8.61 -9.49
N PRO A 94 2.30 -9.52 -8.58
CA PRO A 94 2.02 -9.18 -7.18
C PRO A 94 3.31 -9.10 -6.36
N LEU A 95 4.33 -8.39 -6.86
CA LEU A 95 5.66 -8.31 -6.23
C LEU A 95 5.85 -7.05 -5.38
N LEU A 96 4.85 -6.17 -5.33
CA LEU A 96 4.85 -5.02 -4.45
C LEU A 96 4.23 -5.38 -3.10
N GLY A 97 4.81 -4.86 -2.02
CA GLY A 97 4.32 -5.12 -0.66
C GLY A 97 4.31 -6.62 -0.35
N ASP A 98 3.21 -7.09 0.24
CA ASP A 98 2.99 -8.51 0.56
C ASP A 98 2.00 -9.21 -0.39
N GLY A 99 1.73 -8.62 -1.57
CA GLY A 99 0.67 -9.07 -2.48
C GLY A 99 0.77 -10.54 -2.91
N LEU A 100 1.98 -11.10 -3.07
CA LEU A 100 2.16 -12.52 -3.36
C LEU A 100 1.71 -13.41 -2.20
N ASP A 101 1.97 -13.00 -0.96
CA ASP A 101 1.52 -13.70 0.24
C ASP A 101 0.00 -13.62 0.37
N ARG A 102 -0.60 -12.48 0.06
CA ARG A 102 -2.06 -12.31 -0.03
C ARG A 102 -2.69 -13.29 -1.02
N ILE A 103 -2.22 -13.29 -2.26
CA ILE A 103 -2.71 -14.17 -3.32
C ILE A 103 -2.54 -15.65 -2.97
N THR A 104 -1.42 -16.04 -2.35
CA THR A 104 -1.19 -17.46 -2.02
C THR A 104 -1.98 -17.91 -0.78
N SER A 105 -2.23 -17.01 0.18
CA SER A 105 -2.94 -17.30 1.43
C SER A 105 -4.42 -17.66 1.23
N VAL A 106 -5.10 -17.06 0.25
CA VAL A 106 -6.55 -17.26 0.01
C VAL A 106 -6.94 -18.72 -0.27
N ARG A 107 -6.00 -19.53 -0.80
CA ARG A 107 -6.17 -20.97 -1.00
C ARG A 107 -6.26 -21.76 0.31
N GLY A 108 -5.74 -21.23 1.40
CA GLY A 108 -5.67 -21.87 2.70
C GLY A 108 -7.01 -22.02 3.42
N GLY A 109 -8.09 -21.46 2.88
CA GLY A 109 -9.43 -21.48 3.49
C GLY A 109 -9.60 -20.49 4.65
N LEU A 110 -10.79 -20.45 5.22
CA LEU A 110 -11.24 -19.41 6.17
C LEU A 110 -10.37 -19.34 7.44
N SER A 111 -10.03 -20.48 8.05
CA SER A 111 -9.27 -20.50 9.31
C SER A 111 -7.85 -19.97 9.15
N ARG A 112 -7.15 -20.41 8.08
CA ARG A 112 -5.80 -19.92 7.77
C ARG A 112 -5.79 -18.47 7.31
N SER A 113 -6.84 -18.07 6.59
CA SER A 113 -6.95 -16.72 6.05
C SER A 113 -7.39 -15.70 7.09
N LEU A 114 -8.11 -16.06 8.15
CA LEU A 114 -8.53 -15.12 9.20
C LEU A 114 -7.60 -15.08 10.43
N ASN A 115 -6.74 -16.08 10.62
CA ASN A 115 -5.78 -16.06 11.71
C ASN A 115 -4.87 -14.84 11.58
N ASP A 116 -4.87 -14.01 12.64
CA ASP A 116 -4.06 -12.80 12.79
C ASP A 116 -4.21 -11.73 11.67
N GLN A 117 -5.32 -11.70 10.93
CA GLN A 117 -5.53 -10.66 9.90
C GLN A 117 -6.11 -9.36 10.47
N PRO A 118 -5.48 -8.19 10.20
CA PRO A 118 -6.00 -6.89 10.65
C PRO A 118 -7.20 -6.39 9.84
N ALA A 119 -7.53 -7.02 8.71
CA ALA A 119 -8.56 -6.61 7.77
C ALA A 119 -9.64 -7.69 7.57
N MET A 120 -10.43 -7.95 8.61
CA MET A 120 -11.33 -9.11 8.66
C MET A 120 -12.39 -9.10 7.55
N LEU A 121 -13.12 -7.99 7.39
CA LEU A 121 -14.24 -7.94 6.44
C LEU A 121 -13.75 -8.00 4.99
N ASP A 122 -12.66 -7.31 4.69
CA ASP A 122 -12.04 -7.32 3.37
C ASP A 122 -11.52 -8.72 3.01
N THR A 123 -10.89 -9.42 3.96
CA THR A 123 -10.46 -10.81 3.79
C THR A 123 -11.63 -11.75 3.52
N ILE A 124 -12.77 -11.57 4.20
CA ILE A 124 -13.99 -12.33 3.95
C ILE A 124 -14.50 -12.08 2.53
N ILE A 125 -14.52 -10.84 2.07
CA ILE A 125 -14.92 -10.48 0.70
C ILE A 125 -14.04 -11.21 -0.33
N HIS A 126 -12.72 -11.19 -0.13
CA HIS A 126 -11.77 -11.93 -0.97
C HIS A 126 -12.06 -13.43 -0.99
N LEU A 127 -12.31 -14.05 0.16
CA LEU A 127 -12.64 -15.48 0.23
C LEU A 127 -13.95 -15.81 -0.48
N LEU A 128 -14.98 -14.99 -0.34
CA LEU A 128 -16.27 -15.20 -1.01
C LEU A 128 -16.11 -15.15 -2.52
N VAL A 129 -15.40 -14.14 -3.05
CA VAL A 129 -15.11 -14.04 -4.49
C VAL A 129 -14.24 -15.20 -4.95
N PHE A 130 -13.23 -15.59 -4.16
CA PHE A 130 -12.39 -16.75 -4.47
C PHE A 130 -13.18 -18.05 -4.55
N GLN A 131 -14.17 -18.28 -3.67
CA GLN A 131 -15.02 -19.47 -3.75
C GLN A 131 -15.76 -19.59 -5.09
N LEU A 132 -16.12 -18.47 -5.71
CA LEU A 132 -16.74 -18.43 -7.04
C LEU A 132 -15.75 -18.72 -8.18
N LEU A 133 -14.46 -18.45 -7.95
CA LEU A 133 -13.40 -18.54 -8.96
C LEU A 133 -12.44 -19.72 -8.76
N LYS A 134 -12.62 -20.53 -7.71
CA LYS A 134 -11.68 -21.59 -7.30
C LYS A 134 -11.43 -22.67 -8.35
N SER A 135 -12.35 -22.84 -9.31
CA SER A 135 -12.18 -23.77 -10.43
C SER A 135 -11.22 -23.23 -11.50
N SER A 136 -10.98 -21.92 -11.53
CA SER A 136 -10.00 -21.30 -12.42
C SER A 136 -8.58 -21.53 -11.90
N ARG A 137 -7.66 -21.87 -12.82
CA ARG A 137 -6.23 -22.02 -12.51
C ARG A 137 -5.64 -20.75 -11.90
N GLU A 138 -6.13 -19.58 -12.32
CA GLU A 138 -5.72 -18.25 -11.85
C GLU A 138 -6.71 -17.63 -10.86
N GLY A 139 -7.63 -18.44 -10.29
CA GLY A 139 -8.72 -17.96 -9.45
C GLY A 139 -8.27 -16.97 -8.37
N ASN A 140 -7.15 -17.25 -7.69
CA ASN A 140 -6.59 -16.35 -6.68
C ASN A 140 -6.21 -14.96 -7.23
N PHE A 141 -5.47 -14.92 -8.35
CA PHE A 141 -5.01 -13.65 -8.94
C PHE A 141 -6.19 -12.83 -9.45
N LEU A 142 -7.16 -13.53 -10.06
CA LEU A 142 -8.36 -12.92 -10.58
C LEU A 142 -9.24 -12.35 -9.45
N THR A 143 -9.36 -13.05 -8.31
CA THR A 143 -10.07 -12.56 -7.11
C THR A 143 -9.58 -11.17 -6.70
N TYR A 144 -8.27 -11.03 -6.48
CA TYR A 144 -7.67 -9.76 -6.06
C TYR A 144 -7.81 -8.68 -7.14
N THR A 145 -7.62 -9.04 -8.42
CA THR A 145 -7.78 -8.11 -9.54
C THR A 145 -9.20 -7.54 -9.60
N ILE A 146 -10.22 -8.41 -9.50
CA ILE A 146 -11.62 -8.00 -9.55
C ILE A 146 -11.97 -7.08 -8.38
N ILE A 147 -11.57 -7.46 -7.16
CA ILE A 147 -11.86 -6.66 -5.97
C ILE A 147 -11.15 -5.30 -6.03
N SER A 148 -9.91 -5.25 -6.51
CA SER A 148 -9.16 -4.00 -6.75
C SER A 148 -9.94 -3.05 -7.68
N TYR A 149 -10.52 -3.55 -8.78
CA TYR A 149 -11.35 -2.73 -9.68
C TYR A 149 -12.67 -2.27 -9.03
N PHE A 150 -13.35 -3.13 -8.28
CA PHE A 150 -14.54 -2.74 -7.53
C PHE A 150 -14.24 -1.66 -6.48
N ALA A 151 -13.11 -1.77 -5.79
CA ALA A 151 -12.63 -0.74 -4.88
C ALA A 151 -12.36 0.59 -5.60
N GLY A 152 -11.81 0.55 -6.82
CA GLY A 152 -11.61 1.73 -7.66
C GLY A 152 -12.92 2.43 -8.07
N VAL A 153 -13.93 1.66 -8.50
CA VAL A 153 -15.27 2.19 -8.79
C VAL A 153 -15.90 2.80 -7.54
N PHE A 154 -15.81 2.11 -6.40
CA PHE A 154 -16.29 2.62 -5.12
C PHE A 154 -15.59 3.91 -4.69
N TYR A 155 -14.27 4.00 -4.87
CA TYR A 155 -13.49 5.21 -4.61
C TYR A 155 -13.95 6.37 -5.49
N LEU A 156 -14.09 6.14 -6.80
CA LEU A 156 -14.54 7.16 -7.75
C LEU A 156 -15.92 7.73 -7.36
N ILE A 157 -16.88 6.86 -7.03
CA ILE A 157 -18.21 7.29 -6.54
C ILE A 157 -18.07 8.12 -5.27
N SER A 158 -17.22 7.67 -4.33
CA SER A 158 -16.96 8.38 -3.07
C SER A 158 -16.34 9.76 -3.30
N VAL A 159 -15.42 9.89 -4.27
CA VAL A 159 -14.84 11.18 -4.69
C VAL A 159 -15.91 12.10 -5.27
N ILE A 160 -16.79 11.61 -6.16
CA ILE A 160 -17.87 12.41 -6.74
C ILE A 160 -18.79 12.94 -5.63
N ILE A 161 -19.22 12.08 -4.70
CA ILE A 161 -20.08 12.47 -3.58
C ILE A 161 -19.37 13.50 -2.69
N PHE A 162 -18.09 13.26 -2.37
CA PHE A 162 -17.28 14.18 -1.57
C PHE A 162 -17.21 15.55 -2.24
N VAL A 163 -16.83 15.60 -3.52
CA VAL A 163 -16.72 16.84 -4.29
C VAL A 163 -18.02 17.63 -4.30
N MET A 164 -19.15 16.95 -4.54
CA MET A 164 -20.47 17.58 -4.55
C MET A 164 -20.87 18.14 -3.18
N LYS A 165 -20.38 17.55 -2.09
CA LYS A 165 -20.73 17.94 -0.72
C LYS A 165 -19.91 19.10 -0.18
N PHE A 166 -18.66 19.24 -0.65
CA PHE A 166 -17.70 20.18 -0.05
C PHE A 166 -17.42 21.42 -0.90
N PHE A 167 -17.69 21.39 -2.21
CA PHE A 167 -17.39 22.50 -3.10
C PHE A 167 -18.65 23.04 -3.76
N SER A 168 -18.77 24.38 -3.80
CA SER A 168 -19.93 25.07 -4.35
C SER A 168 -19.71 25.51 -5.79
N GLN A 169 -18.49 25.91 -6.14
CA GLN A 169 -18.16 26.40 -7.48
C GLN A 169 -17.69 25.27 -8.41
N ASN A 170 -18.02 25.36 -9.70
CA ASN A 170 -17.59 24.35 -10.69
C ASN A 170 -16.07 24.24 -10.77
N THR A 171 -15.35 25.37 -10.71
CA THR A 171 -13.88 25.38 -10.74
C THR A 171 -13.28 24.63 -9.55
N GLU A 172 -13.80 24.85 -8.34
CA GLU A 172 -13.39 24.09 -7.16
C GLU A 172 -13.67 22.60 -7.33
N ARG A 173 -14.87 22.24 -7.81
CA ARG A 173 -15.28 20.85 -7.99
C ARG A 173 -14.39 20.12 -9.00
N ILE A 174 -14.11 20.75 -10.14
CA ILE A 174 -13.27 20.18 -11.20
C ILE A 174 -11.86 19.91 -10.66
N PHE A 175 -11.21 20.90 -10.03
CA PHE A 175 -9.84 20.70 -9.54
C PHE A 175 -9.78 19.77 -8.32
N ALA A 176 -10.77 19.79 -7.43
CA ALA A 176 -10.87 18.81 -6.37
C ALA A 176 -10.98 17.39 -6.92
N PHE A 177 -11.87 17.19 -7.90
CA PHE A 177 -12.07 15.89 -8.57
C PHE A 177 -10.78 15.41 -9.23
N LEU A 178 -10.12 16.25 -10.03
CA LEU A 178 -8.86 15.92 -10.70
C LEU A 178 -7.75 15.57 -9.71
N ILE A 179 -7.56 16.38 -8.65
CA ILE A 179 -6.49 16.15 -7.66
C ILE A 179 -6.74 14.84 -6.89
N LEU A 180 -7.98 14.56 -6.51
CA LEU A 180 -8.33 13.34 -5.77
C LEU A 180 -8.28 12.07 -6.63
N LEU A 181 -8.23 12.20 -7.96
CA LEU A 181 -8.01 11.09 -8.89
C LEU A 181 -6.55 10.92 -9.31
N CYS A 182 -5.60 11.58 -8.65
CA CYS A 182 -4.16 11.45 -8.90
C CYS A 182 -3.24 11.15 -7.70
N PRO A 183 -3.68 10.83 -6.46
CA PRO A 183 -2.75 10.35 -5.41
C PRO A 183 -2.12 9.01 -5.76
N GLY A 184 -0.93 8.70 -5.26
CA GLY A 184 -0.21 7.47 -5.62
C GLY A 184 -0.88 6.19 -5.13
N TYR A 185 -1.72 6.27 -4.09
CA TYR A 185 -2.52 5.14 -3.61
C TYR A 185 -3.59 4.66 -4.61
N ILE A 186 -3.75 5.32 -5.76
CA ILE A 186 -4.57 4.83 -6.87
C ILE A 186 -4.04 3.51 -7.44
N GLN A 187 -2.75 3.20 -7.22
CA GLN A 187 -2.20 1.88 -7.53
C GLN A 187 -3.01 0.74 -6.89
N LEU A 188 -3.64 0.95 -5.72
CA LEU A 188 -4.53 -0.03 -5.08
C LEU A 188 -5.68 -0.49 -5.98
N PHE A 189 -6.07 0.33 -6.96
CA PHE A 189 -7.17 0.05 -7.88
C PHE A 189 -6.70 -0.57 -9.19
N ALA A 190 -5.40 -0.56 -9.48
CA ALA A 190 -4.82 -1.06 -10.73
C ALA A 190 -4.45 -2.54 -10.63
N GLY A 191 -5.39 -3.38 -10.22
CA GLY A 191 -5.19 -4.84 -10.06
C GLY A 191 -4.16 -5.20 -8.99
N TYR A 192 -3.91 -4.31 -8.04
CA TYR A 192 -3.00 -4.53 -6.92
C TYR A 192 -3.62 -5.48 -5.90
N ALA A 193 -2.81 -6.39 -5.36
CA ALA A 193 -3.29 -7.47 -4.51
C ALA A 193 -3.18 -7.10 -3.02
N GLU A 194 -4.26 -6.58 -2.45
CA GLU A 194 -4.28 -6.14 -1.06
C GLU A 194 -5.65 -6.23 -0.39
N ASN A 195 -5.66 -6.52 0.91
CA ASN A 195 -6.82 -6.74 1.77
C ASN A 195 -7.38 -5.46 2.40
N TYR A 196 -7.23 -4.29 1.79
CA TYR A 196 -7.83 -3.05 2.31
C TYR A 196 -8.01 -1.98 1.23
N SER A 197 -8.19 -2.42 -0.02
CA SER A 197 -8.31 -1.55 -1.18
C SER A 197 -9.50 -0.58 -1.10
N PHE A 198 -10.55 -0.89 -0.31
CA PHE A 198 -11.71 -0.01 -0.13
C PHE A 198 -11.47 1.19 0.81
N LEU A 199 -10.38 1.20 1.58
CA LEU A 199 -10.13 2.22 2.61
C LEU A 199 -10.15 3.67 2.07
N PRO A 200 -9.53 4.02 0.92
CA PRO A 200 -9.57 5.41 0.44
C PRO A 200 -11.01 5.93 0.27
N GLY A 201 -11.92 5.11 -0.22
CA GLY A 201 -13.34 5.49 -0.38
C GLY A 201 -14.06 5.58 0.97
N LEU A 202 -13.79 4.63 1.87
CA LEU A 202 -14.37 4.63 3.22
C LEU A 202 -13.92 5.84 4.05
N VAL A 203 -12.67 6.30 3.88
CA VAL A 203 -12.18 7.54 4.51
C VAL A 203 -12.96 8.75 4.01
N LEU A 204 -13.25 8.84 2.72
CA LEU A 204 -14.10 9.92 2.20
C LEU A 204 -15.52 9.86 2.77
N LEU A 205 -16.11 8.67 2.92
CA LEU A 205 -17.40 8.49 3.59
C LEU A 205 -17.35 8.90 5.06
N TRP A 206 -16.26 8.60 5.77
CA TRP A 206 -16.04 9.05 7.14
C TRP A 206 -15.95 10.57 7.21
N MET A 207 -15.21 11.23 6.32
CA MET A 207 -15.14 12.69 6.25
C MET A 207 -16.50 13.33 5.96
N ILE A 208 -17.28 12.74 5.05
CA ILE A 208 -18.68 13.14 4.82
C ILE A 208 -19.51 12.93 6.09
N GLY A 209 -19.30 11.84 6.83
CA GLY A 209 -19.91 11.55 8.12
C GLY A 209 -19.61 12.62 9.17
N VAL A 210 -18.36 13.10 9.26
CA VAL A 210 -17.97 14.21 10.16
C VAL A 210 -18.80 15.46 9.85
N LYS A 211 -18.93 15.84 8.58
CA LYS A 211 -19.78 16.96 8.16
C LYS A 211 -21.25 16.73 8.47
N GLU A 212 -21.77 15.55 8.15
CA GLU A 212 -23.19 15.23 8.32
C GLU A 212 -23.61 15.05 9.77
N ALA A 213 -22.66 14.80 10.68
CA ALA A 213 -22.93 14.83 12.11
C ALA A 213 -23.49 16.21 12.53
N GLU A 214 -22.95 17.31 11.98
CA GLU A 214 -23.45 18.68 12.22
C GLU A 214 -24.92 18.83 11.79
N ASN A 215 -25.34 18.08 10.78
CA ASN A 215 -26.70 18.03 10.23
C ASN A 215 -27.58 16.94 10.86
N LYS A 216 -27.32 16.56 12.11
CA LYS A 216 -28.07 15.53 12.89
C LYS A 216 -27.99 14.11 12.32
N LYS A 217 -27.15 13.83 11.32
CA LYS A 217 -26.95 12.48 10.74
C LYS A 217 -25.69 11.79 11.29
N ARG A 218 -25.53 11.84 12.62
CA ARG A 218 -24.42 11.22 13.37
C ARG A 218 -24.18 9.73 13.05
N TRP A 219 -25.22 9.01 12.63
CA TRP A 219 -25.13 7.58 12.34
C TRP A 219 -24.18 7.31 11.18
N LEU A 220 -24.05 8.24 10.23
CA LEU A 220 -23.13 8.10 9.10
C LEU A 220 -21.67 8.10 9.55
N LEU A 221 -21.32 8.98 10.50
CA LEU A 221 -19.99 9.01 11.13
C LEU A 221 -19.70 7.72 11.89
N VAL A 222 -20.66 7.25 12.71
CA VAL A 222 -20.47 6.03 13.50
C VAL A 222 -20.37 4.80 12.59
N ALA A 223 -21.24 4.67 11.59
CA ALA A 223 -21.25 3.54 10.66
C ALA A 223 -19.97 3.48 9.82
N SER A 224 -19.52 4.61 9.27
CA SER A 224 -18.25 4.67 8.51
C SER A 224 -17.03 4.38 9.39
N GLN A 225 -17.00 4.86 10.64
CA GLN A 225 -15.93 4.53 11.60
C GLN A 225 -15.87 3.03 11.91
N ILE A 226 -17.03 2.39 12.14
CA ILE A 226 -17.11 0.95 12.37
C ILE A 226 -16.61 0.21 11.15
N LEU A 227 -17.09 0.58 9.96
CA LEU A 227 -16.71 -0.06 8.71
C LEU A 227 -15.21 0.04 8.44
N LEU A 228 -14.61 1.22 8.67
CA LEU A 228 -13.16 1.41 8.56
C LEU A 228 -12.37 0.46 9.45
N VAL A 229 -12.80 0.24 10.71
CA VAL A 229 -12.12 -0.69 11.63
C VAL A 229 -12.23 -2.14 11.17
N PHE A 230 -13.37 -2.53 10.59
CA PHE A 230 -13.55 -3.88 10.02
C PHE A 230 -12.74 -4.12 8.75
N PHE A 231 -12.46 -3.07 7.98
CA PHE A 231 -11.58 -3.12 6.82
C PHE A 231 -10.10 -3.00 7.20
N HIS A 232 -9.75 -2.33 8.29
CA HIS A 232 -8.40 -2.39 8.87
C HIS A 232 -8.33 -1.85 10.31
N LEU A 233 -7.75 -2.61 11.24
CA LEU A 233 -7.68 -2.25 12.67
C LEU A 233 -6.99 -0.90 12.97
N PHE A 234 -6.03 -0.46 12.15
CA PHE A 234 -5.40 0.87 12.33
C PHE A 234 -6.39 2.04 12.29
N PHE A 235 -7.59 1.87 11.72
CA PHE A 235 -8.59 2.93 11.76
C PHE A 235 -9.26 3.10 13.13
N LEU A 236 -8.88 2.32 14.13
CA LEU A 236 -9.11 2.64 15.54
C LEU A 236 -8.44 3.99 15.92
N LEU A 237 -7.35 4.36 15.23
CA LEU A 237 -6.67 5.66 15.41
C LEU A 237 -7.54 6.86 15.00
N LEU A 238 -8.62 6.68 14.23
CA LEU A 238 -9.57 7.75 13.90
C LEU A 238 -10.58 8.04 15.02
N ILE A 239 -10.74 7.14 15.99
CA ILE A 239 -11.76 7.28 17.04
C ILE A 239 -11.65 8.61 17.80
N PRO A 240 -10.46 9.10 18.21
CA PRO A 240 -10.35 10.40 18.87
C PRO A 240 -10.90 11.56 18.03
N ALA A 241 -10.68 11.55 16.71
CA ALA A 241 -11.21 12.56 15.80
C ALA A 241 -12.74 12.45 15.65
N SER A 242 -13.28 11.23 15.59
CA SER A 242 -14.73 10.96 15.60
C SER A 242 -15.40 11.41 16.89
N ILE A 243 -14.77 11.16 18.05
CA ILE A 243 -15.24 11.62 19.36
C ILE A 243 -15.25 13.15 19.39
N TYR A 244 -14.17 13.80 18.95
CA TYR A 244 -14.10 15.26 18.87
C TYR A 244 -15.23 15.85 18.01
N ALA A 245 -15.48 15.28 16.83
CA ALA A 245 -16.57 15.71 15.95
C ALA A 245 -17.96 15.57 16.62
N LEU A 246 -18.18 14.50 17.38
CA LEU A 246 -19.45 14.30 18.10
C LEU A 246 -19.61 15.23 19.30
N LEU A 247 -18.54 15.45 20.07
CA LEU A 247 -18.58 16.25 21.31
C LEU A 247 -18.65 17.76 21.06
N THR A 248 -18.20 18.23 19.90
CA THR A 248 -18.34 19.64 19.49
C THR A 248 -19.77 20.01 19.12
N GLN A 249 -20.71 19.07 19.15
CA GLN A 249 -22.11 19.27 18.84
C GLN A 249 -22.99 19.11 20.10
N PRO A 250 -23.97 19.99 20.36
CA PRO A 250 -24.68 20.07 21.65
C PRO A 250 -25.64 18.90 21.94
N ALA A 251 -25.88 17.98 21.01
CA ALA A 251 -26.91 16.95 21.17
C ALA A 251 -26.51 15.83 22.17
N LYS A 252 -27.37 15.55 23.16
CA LYS A 252 -27.20 14.44 24.15
C LYS A 252 -26.90 13.10 23.48
N LYS A 253 -27.58 12.82 22.37
CA LYS A 253 -27.36 11.63 21.54
C LYS A 253 -25.90 11.50 21.07
N ASN A 254 -25.26 12.60 20.67
CA ASN A 254 -23.85 12.57 20.24
C ASN A 254 -22.91 12.20 21.38
N ARG A 255 -23.18 12.67 22.61
CA ARG A 255 -22.40 12.29 23.79
C ARG A 255 -22.48 10.78 24.07
N VAL A 256 -23.65 10.17 23.90
CA VAL A 256 -23.83 8.72 24.03
C VAL A 256 -23.02 7.96 22.96
N SER A 257 -23.07 8.40 21.70
CA SER A 257 -22.25 7.80 20.63
C SER A 257 -20.75 7.96 20.89
N ALA A 258 -20.31 9.13 21.37
CA ALA A 258 -18.92 9.39 21.71
C ALA A 258 -18.46 8.48 22.87
N LEU A 259 -19.29 8.33 23.90
CA LEU A 259 -19.02 7.42 25.01
C LEU A 259 -18.93 5.96 24.53
N ALA A 260 -19.84 5.51 23.67
CA ALA A 260 -19.78 4.18 23.10
C ALA A 260 -18.49 3.95 22.28
N LEU A 261 -18.12 4.90 21.41
CA LEU A 261 -16.87 4.83 20.67
C LEU A 261 -15.64 4.80 21.59
N ALA A 262 -15.65 5.55 22.70
CA ALA A 262 -14.57 5.50 23.68
C ALA A 262 -14.50 4.15 24.41
N LEU A 263 -15.64 3.66 24.93
CA LEU A 263 -15.72 2.43 25.73
C LEU A 263 -15.38 1.17 24.94
N PHE A 264 -15.76 1.09 23.66
CA PHE A 264 -15.43 -0.07 22.83
C PHE A 264 -14.13 0.13 22.05
N GLY A 265 -13.89 1.34 21.57
CA GLY A 265 -12.78 1.66 20.68
C GLY A 265 -11.42 1.69 21.38
N ILE A 266 -11.33 2.21 22.61
CA ILE A 266 -10.06 2.26 23.34
C ILE A 266 -9.59 0.84 23.72
N PRO A 267 -10.42 -0.03 24.33
CA PRO A 267 -10.02 -1.41 24.60
C PRO A 267 -9.69 -2.20 23.34
N ALA A 268 -10.45 -2.00 22.25
CA ALA A 268 -10.14 -2.62 20.96
C ALA A 268 -8.78 -2.15 20.42
N GLY A 269 -8.45 -0.86 20.58
CA GLY A 269 -7.14 -0.29 20.25
C GLY A 269 -6.02 -0.98 21.01
N LEU A 270 -6.14 -1.08 22.34
CA LEU A 270 -5.15 -1.74 23.19
C LEU A 270 -5.00 -3.24 22.84
N ALA A 271 -6.12 -3.94 22.62
CA ALA A 271 -6.12 -5.33 22.19
C ALA A 271 -5.45 -5.51 20.82
N SER A 272 -5.66 -4.60 19.88
CA SER A 272 -5.03 -4.65 18.56
C SER A 272 -3.50 -4.50 18.64
N VAL A 273 -2.99 -3.61 19.50
CA VAL A 273 -1.55 -3.47 19.75
C VAL A 273 -0.96 -4.76 20.32
N PHE A 274 -1.66 -5.38 21.27
CA PHE A 274 -1.27 -6.67 21.83
C PHE A 274 -1.24 -7.79 20.79
N LEU A 275 -2.26 -7.87 19.92
CA LEU A 275 -2.34 -8.86 18.83
C LEU A 275 -1.21 -8.66 17.82
N VAL A 276 -0.92 -7.42 17.43
CA VAL A 276 0.20 -7.09 16.55
C VAL A 276 1.51 -7.54 17.19
N PHE A 277 1.74 -7.25 18.47
CA PHE A 277 2.96 -7.68 19.17
C PHE A 277 3.13 -9.21 19.19
N LYS A 278 2.02 -9.94 19.38
CA LYS A 278 2.00 -11.41 19.30
C LYS A 278 2.29 -11.91 17.88
N HIS A 279 1.69 -11.29 16.86
CA HIS A 279 1.85 -11.68 15.46
C HIS A 279 3.30 -11.55 14.98
N TYR A 280 3.98 -10.47 15.35
CA TYR A 280 5.39 -10.25 15.02
C TYR A 280 6.38 -11.06 15.88
N ARG A 281 5.90 -12.07 16.64
CA ARG A 281 6.73 -12.97 17.48
C ARG A 281 7.69 -12.21 18.41
N GLY A 282 7.26 -11.07 18.93
CA GLY A 282 8.07 -10.21 19.80
C GLY A 282 8.98 -9.20 19.08
N MET A 283 8.96 -9.14 17.74
CA MET A 283 9.61 -8.06 16.99
C MET A 283 8.76 -6.79 17.06
N SER A 284 9.42 -5.65 17.28
CA SER A 284 8.74 -4.35 17.33
C SER A 284 8.37 -3.86 15.94
N ILE A 285 7.11 -3.46 15.75
CA ILE A 285 6.64 -2.70 14.59
C ILE A 285 7.12 -1.24 14.59
N PHE A 286 7.62 -0.75 15.73
CA PHE A 286 8.12 0.60 15.89
C PHE A 286 9.63 0.65 15.70
N LEU A 287 10.12 1.72 15.07
CA LEU A 287 11.55 1.98 14.86
C LEU A 287 12.34 1.92 16.18
N ASP A 288 13.59 1.45 16.08
CA ASP A 288 14.53 1.55 17.19
C ASP A 288 14.75 3.01 17.55
N VAL A 289 14.79 3.35 18.85
CA VAL A 289 14.88 4.74 19.31
C VAL A 289 16.06 5.50 18.68
N GLY A 290 17.21 4.84 18.50
CA GLY A 290 18.39 5.44 17.85
C GLY A 290 18.29 5.66 16.34
N LYS A 291 17.28 5.09 15.67
CA LYS A 291 17.01 5.31 14.24
C LYS A 291 16.00 6.42 13.98
N ILE A 292 15.18 6.76 14.99
CA ILE A 292 14.21 7.85 14.90
C ILE A 292 14.96 9.16 14.62
N LEU A 293 14.40 10.01 13.76
CA LEU A 293 15.01 11.27 13.28
C LEU A 293 16.37 11.16 12.56
N SER A 294 16.89 9.95 12.29
CA SER A 294 18.05 9.81 11.41
C SER A 294 17.74 10.30 9.99
N LEU A 295 18.79 10.65 9.21
CA LEU A 295 18.60 11.12 7.83
C LEU A 295 17.91 10.07 6.95
N SER A 296 18.23 8.79 7.12
CA SER A 296 17.57 7.70 6.39
C SER A 296 16.09 7.60 6.77
N HIS A 297 15.77 7.67 8.07
CA HIS A 297 14.39 7.66 8.53
C HIS A 297 13.58 8.85 7.98
N LEU A 298 14.11 10.07 8.08
CA LEU A 298 13.45 11.26 7.56
C LEU A 298 13.25 11.16 6.05
N SER A 299 14.31 10.77 5.32
CA SER A 299 14.25 10.56 3.87
C SER A 299 13.16 9.56 3.51
N ASP A 300 13.12 8.40 4.17
CA ASP A 300 12.12 7.37 3.91
C ASP A 300 10.72 7.87 4.18
N PHE A 301 10.46 8.52 5.32
CA PHE A 301 9.15 9.05 5.64
C PHE A 301 8.66 10.05 4.58
N PHE A 302 9.50 11.02 4.19
CA PHE A 302 9.14 12.00 3.17
C PHE A 302 8.97 11.37 1.78
N ASN A 303 9.79 10.38 1.42
CA ASN A 303 9.62 9.61 0.18
C ASN A 303 8.23 8.97 0.11
N HIS A 304 7.78 8.32 1.19
CA HIS A 304 6.44 7.73 1.24
C HIS A 304 5.34 8.78 1.11
N GLN A 305 5.51 9.96 1.74
CA GLN A 305 4.52 11.04 1.60
C GLN A 305 4.46 11.62 0.19
N ILE A 306 5.60 11.73 -0.51
CA ILE A 306 5.65 12.14 -1.91
C ILE A 306 4.98 11.08 -2.79
N LEU A 307 5.27 9.80 -2.58
CA LEU A 307 4.65 8.72 -3.34
C LEU A 307 3.12 8.75 -3.17
N ALA A 308 2.65 8.81 -1.92
CA ALA A 308 1.22 8.75 -1.62
C ALA A 308 0.47 10.04 -2.02
N CYS A 309 1.11 11.21 -1.88
CA CYS A 309 0.57 12.52 -2.27
C CYS A 309 1.62 13.31 -3.07
N PRO A 310 1.75 13.11 -4.39
CA PRO A 310 2.83 13.73 -5.16
C PRO A 310 2.77 15.26 -5.17
N GLY A 311 1.56 15.82 -5.05
CA GLY A 311 1.34 17.26 -4.91
C GLY A 311 1.64 17.84 -3.53
N VAL A 312 2.14 17.06 -2.56
CA VAL A 312 2.24 17.47 -1.14
C VAL A 312 2.98 18.79 -0.92
N LEU A 313 4.10 19.03 -1.64
CA LEU A 313 4.88 20.27 -1.50
C LEU A 313 4.09 21.50 -1.99
N ILE A 314 3.34 21.36 -3.08
CA ILE A 314 2.52 22.43 -3.66
C ILE A 314 1.30 22.69 -2.77
N LEU A 315 0.68 21.63 -2.24
CA LEU A 315 -0.41 21.72 -1.27
C LEU A 315 0.04 22.41 0.02
N ALA A 316 1.21 22.07 0.55
CA ALA A 316 1.81 22.74 1.72
C ALA A 316 2.03 24.24 1.46
N LEU A 317 2.52 24.60 0.28
CA LEU A 317 2.59 26.02 -0.13
C LEU A 317 1.21 26.67 -0.15
N GLY A 318 0.19 25.98 -0.69
CA GLY A 318 -1.19 26.46 -0.68
C GLY A 318 -1.69 26.82 0.72
N ILE A 319 -1.37 25.99 1.73
CA ILE A 319 -1.67 26.25 3.14
C ILE A 319 -1.01 27.54 3.59
N ILE A 320 0.30 27.71 3.38
CA ILE A 320 1.04 28.92 3.77
C ILE A 320 0.45 30.18 3.11
N LEU A 321 0.03 30.10 1.84
CA LEU A 321 -0.55 31.24 1.10
C LEU A 321 -1.95 31.66 1.58
N VAL A 322 -2.64 30.77 2.27
CA VAL A 322 -4.01 30.95 2.79
C VAL A 322 -4.03 31.13 4.31
N GLN A 323 -2.97 30.74 5.01
CA GLN A 323 -2.84 30.83 6.46
C GLN A 323 -3.12 32.25 6.97
N GLY A 324 -3.86 32.35 8.07
CA GLY A 324 -4.27 33.62 8.68
C GLY A 324 -5.55 34.25 8.10
N ARG A 325 -6.20 33.63 7.11
CA ARG A 325 -7.45 34.17 6.56
C ARG A 325 -8.69 33.89 7.42
N GLN A 326 -8.78 32.72 8.07
CA GLN A 326 -9.93 32.31 8.91
C GLN A 326 -9.51 31.22 9.92
N ALA A 327 -10.22 31.15 11.06
CA ALA A 327 -10.08 30.05 12.01
C ALA A 327 -10.64 28.73 11.44
N LEU A 328 -10.09 27.60 11.88
CA LEU A 328 -10.60 26.27 11.50
C LEU A 328 -11.99 26.01 12.11
N SER A 329 -12.91 25.50 11.30
CA SER A 329 -14.17 24.93 11.77
C SER A 329 -13.95 23.68 12.63
N ASN A 330 -14.97 23.25 13.38
CA ASN A 330 -14.89 22.03 14.18
C ASN A 330 -14.69 20.78 13.31
N MET A 331 -15.34 20.73 12.15
CA MET A 331 -15.10 19.70 11.14
C MET A 331 -13.63 19.67 10.68
N GLU A 332 -13.05 20.81 10.29
CA GLU A 332 -11.65 20.87 9.84
C GLU A 332 -10.67 20.51 10.96
N LYS A 333 -10.98 20.88 12.22
CA LYS A 333 -10.20 20.45 13.39
C LYS A 333 -10.26 18.94 13.58
N SER A 334 -11.42 18.32 13.40
CA SER A 334 -11.55 16.84 13.46
C SER A 334 -10.66 16.16 12.43
N TRP A 335 -10.67 16.62 11.17
CA TRP A 335 -9.80 16.06 10.13
C TRP A 335 -8.32 16.33 10.38
N LEU A 336 -7.97 17.51 10.91
CA LEU A 336 -6.60 17.82 11.31
C LEU A 336 -6.12 16.88 12.42
N ILE A 337 -6.95 16.64 13.45
CA ILE A 337 -6.66 15.68 14.52
C ILE A 337 -6.41 14.29 13.93
N ALA A 338 -7.29 13.82 13.03
CA ALA A 338 -7.12 12.53 12.35
C ALA A 338 -5.81 12.46 11.56
N GLY A 339 -5.52 13.47 10.73
CA GLY A 339 -4.30 13.53 9.92
C GLY A 339 -3.04 13.55 10.78
N LEU A 340 -3.02 14.32 11.87
CA LEU A 340 -1.88 14.38 12.79
C LEU A 340 -1.66 13.07 13.54
N ILE A 341 -2.72 12.42 14.03
CA ILE A 341 -2.59 11.11 14.70
C ILE A 341 -1.96 10.09 13.74
N PHE A 342 -2.44 10.01 12.50
CA PHE A 342 -1.89 9.09 11.51
C PHE A 342 -0.46 9.46 11.13
N LEU A 343 -0.16 10.73 10.86
CA LEU A 343 1.21 11.17 10.55
C LEU A 343 2.19 10.83 11.69
N ILE A 344 1.82 11.11 12.94
CA ILE A 344 2.65 10.83 14.11
C ILE A 344 2.83 9.33 14.29
N PHE A 345 1.74 8.54 14.23
CA PHE A 345 1.81 7.10 14.42
C PHE A 345 2.73 6.45 13.37
N PHE A 346 2.52 6.77 12.09
CA PHE A 346 3.30 6.22 10.98
C PHE A 346 4.74 6.75 10.92
N PHE A 347 5.01 7.92 11.50
CA PHE A 347 6.37 8.42 11.67
C PHE A 347 7.21 7.54 12.61
N PHE A 348 6.59 6.78 13.50
CA PHE A 348 7.32 5.86 14.39
C PHE A 348 7.32 4.41 13.92
N LEU A 349 6.56 4.07 12.88
CA LEU A 349 6.51 2.71 12.35
C LEU A 349 7.75 2.36 11.52
N ARG A 350 8.15 1.09 11.56
CA ARG A 350 9.16 0.57 10.63
C ARG A 350 8.51 0.33 9.27
N PRO A 351 9.03 0.91 8.17
CA PRO A 351 8.50 0.69 6.81
C PRO A 351 8.89 -0.66 6.18
N VAL A 352 9.31 -1.65 6.99
CA VAL A 352 10.05 -2.82 6.49
C VAL A 352 9.21 -4.09 6.44
N ILE A 353 8.77 -4.44 5.24
CA ILE A 353 8.57 -5.84 4.79
C ILE A 353 9.70 -6.16 3.80
N GLY A 354 10.93 -6.27 4.33
CA GLY A 354 12.11 -6.45 3.51
C GLY A 354 12.49 -5.24 2.64
N ALA A 355 12.92 -5.47 1.38
CA ALA A 355 13.21 -4.37 0.44
C ALA A 355 12.04 -3.97 -0.46
N MET A 356 10.86 -4.61 -0.34
CA MET A 356 9.69 -4.26 -1.14
C MET A 356 8.99 -2.97 -0.67
N ARG A 357 9.34 -2.46 0.53
CA ARG A 357 8.78 -1.29 1.26
C ARG A 357 7.24 -1.29 1.29
N ASP A 358 6.67 -1.27 2.49
CA ASP A 358 5.20 -1.33 2.70
C ASP A 358 4.54 0.03 2.36
N TRP A 359 4.52 0.35 1.07
CA TRP A 359 4.17 1.67 0.57
C TRP A 359 2.67 1.98 0.75
N ASP A 360 1.85 0.94 0.66
CA ASP A 360 0.40 0.91 0.73
C ASP A 360 -0.08 1.16 2.16
N LEU A 361 0.48 0.49 3.17
CA LEU A 361 0.16 0.81 4.56
C LEU A 361 0.59 2.25 4.90
N PHE A 362 1.77 2.66 4.44
CA PHE A 362 2.30 4.02 4.67
C PHE A 362 1.59 5.12 3.86
N SER A 363 0.67 4.76 2.98
CA SER A 363 -0.20 5.71 2.29
C SER A 363 -1.41 6.16 3.11
N PHE A 364 -1.71 5.49 4.25
CA PHE A 364 -2.88 5.79 5.09
C PHE A 364 -2.96 7.25 5.55
N PRO A 365 -1.86 7.90 6.01
CA PRO A 365 -1.91 9.33 6.33
C PRO A 365 -2.40 10.18 5.15
N ALA A 366 -1.90 9.90 3.94
CA ALA A 366 -2.25 10.65 2.74
C ALA A 366 -3.71 10.47 2.31
N MET A 367 -4.32 9.31 2.58
CA MET A 367 -5.75 9.09 2.37
C MET A 367 -6.62 10.06 3.18
N ILE A 368 -6.11 10.56 4.32
CA ILE A 368 -6.81 11.50 5.20
C ILE A 368 -6.43 12.94 4.87
N TYR A 369 -5.13 13.27 4.92
CA TYR A 369 -4.73 14.67 4.80
C TYR A 369 -4.90 15.21 3.38
N THR A 370 -4.80 14.39 2.33
CA THR A 370 -4.96 14.88 0.94
C THR A 370 -6.36 15.46 0.71
N PRO A 371 -7.46 14.71 0.92
CA PRO A 371 -8.79 15.28 0.80
C PRO A 371 -9.08 16.39 1.82
N ALA A 372 -8.55 16.31 3.05
CA ALA A 372 -8.74 17.36 4.04
C ALA A 372 -8.10 18.68 3.60
N VAL A 373 -6.87 18.64 3.09
CA VAL A 373 -6.14 19.81 2.59
C VAL A 373 -6.81 20.36 1.33
N VAL A 374 -7.23 19.50 0.39
CA VAL A 374 -7.95 19.94 -0.81
C VAL A 374 -9.27 20.64 -0.44
N ALA A 375 -10.06 20.07 0.48
CA ALA A 375 -11.30 20.68 0.97
C ALA A 375 -11.07 21.98 1.76
N TYR A 376 -9.98 22.08 2.51
CA TYR A 376 -9.62 23.30 3.22
C TYR A 376 -9.16 24.42 2.27
N LEU A 377 -8.31 24.08 1.29
CA LEU A 377 -7.59 25.06 0.48
C LEU A 377 -8.43 25.66 -0.65
N LEU A 378 -9.04 24.83 -1.49
CA LEU A 378 -9.62 25.31 -2.74
C LEU A 378 -10.68 26.43 -2.55
N PRO A 379 -11.61 26.33 -1.57
CA PRO A 379 -12.59 27.40 -1.32
C PRO A 379 -11.98 28.69 -0.77
N ARG A 380 -10.74 28.64 -0.28
CA ARG A 380 -10.04 29.79 0.33
C ARG A 380 -9.01 30.43 -0.61
N LEU A 381 -8.79 29.84 -1.78
CA LEU A 381 -7.99 30.46 -2.83
C LEU A 381 -8.78 31.60 -3.50
N LYS A 382 -8.09 32.64 -3.99
CA LYS A 382 -8.77 33.83 -4.54
C LYS A 382 -9.46 33.49 -5.86
N HIS A 383 -10.79 33.56 -5.87
CA HIS A 383 -11.61 33.52 -7.08
C HIS A 383 -11.40 34.76 -7.97
N GLY A 384 -11.62 34.62 -9.29
CA GLY A 384 -11.56 35.72 -10.27
C GLY A 384 -10.16 36.17 -10.73
N SER A 385 -9.09 35.87 -9.97
CA SER A 385 -7.70 36.16 -10.41
C SER A 385 -7.07 35.08 -11.31
N GLY A 386 -7.81 34.00 -11.49
CA GLY A 386 -7.35 32.74 -12.07
C GLY A 386 -6.26 32.01 -11.32
N PHE A 387 -6.06 32.34 -10.04
CA PHE A 387 -5.07 31.68 -9.21
C PHE A 387 -5.49 30.26 -8.83
N LEU A 388 -6.79 30.05 -8.54
CA LEU A 388 -7.34 28.73 -8.21
C LEU A 388 -7.06 27.73 -9.35
N ALA A 389 -7.41 28.06 -10.59
CA ALA A 389 -7.16 27.13 -11.69
C ALA A 389 -5.69 26.88 -11.95
N ARG A 390 -4.81 27.89 -11.88
CA ARG A 390 -3.36 27.68 -12.02
C ARG A 390 -2.82 26.77 -10.93
N PHE A 391 -3.19 27.04 -9.67
CA PHE A 391 -2.78 26.23 -8.53
C PHE A 391 -3.26 24.78 -8.70
N GLY A 392 -4.55 24.60 -8.94
CA GLY A 392 -5.15 23.27 -9.12
C GLY A 392 -4.56 22.52 -10.31
N SER A 393 -4.29 23.21 -11.43
CA SER A 393 -3.68 22.61 -12.63
C SER A 393 -2.25 22.14 -12.35
N VAL A 394 -1.44 22.92 -11.65
CA VAL A 394 -0.07 22.52 -11.30
C VAL A 394 -0.07 21.31 -10.35
N VAL A 395 -0.92 21.32 -9.31
CA VAL A 395 -1.06 20.15 -8.41
C VAL A 395 -1.49 18.91 -9.19
N PHE A 396 -2.48 19.05 -10.08
CA PHE A 396 -2.98 17.96 -10.90
C PHE A 396 -1.91 17.42 -11.86
N VAL A 397 -1.23 18.28 -12.63
CA VAL A 397 -0.20 17.87 -13.60
C VAL A 397 0.95 17.14 -12.89
N VAL A 398 1.46 17.70 -11.79
CA VAL A 398 2.54 17.05 -11.02
C VAL A 398 2.09 15.69 -10.51
N SER A 399 0.87 15.61 -9.95
CA SER A 399 0.33 14.35 -9.44
C SER A 399 0.07 13.32 -10.52
N LEU A 400 -0.47 13.74 -11.67
CA LEU A 400 -0.75 12.87 -12.81
C LEU A 400 0.53 12.28 -13.39
N PHE A 401 1.57 13.09 -13.60
CA PHE A 401 2.84 12.61 -14.15
C PHE A 401 3.56 11.69 -13.18
N HIS A 402 3.53 11.99 -11.88
CA HIS A 402 4.14 11.12 -10.88
C HIS A 402 3.38 9.78 -10.77
N THR A 403 2.08 9.83 -10.55
CA THR A 403 1.24 8.63 -10.41
C THR A 403 1.20 7.82 -11.71
N GLY A 404 1.26 8.48 -12.88
CA GLY A 404 1.39 7.81 -14.16
C GLY A 404 2.67 6.98 -14.28
N LEU A 405 3.83 7.53 -13.87
CA LEU A 405 5.08 6.75 -13.81
C LEU A 405 4.98 5.60 -12.81
N TRP A 406 4.36 5.85 -11.65
CA TRP A 406 4.14 4.84 -10.63
C TRP A 406 3.36 3.65 -11.18
N LEU A 407 2.22 3.90 -11.80
CA LEU A 407 1.43 2.86 -12.47
C LEU A 407 2.21 2.17 -13.60
N TRP A 408 2.98 2.94 -14.40
CA TRP A 408 3.69 2.39 -15.57
C TRP A 408 4.84 1.45 -15.20
N VAL A 409 5.63 1.78 -14.17
CA VAL A 409 6.67 0.87 -13.65
C VAL A 409 6.02 -0.45 -13.23
N ASN A 410 4.89 -0.37 -12.53
CA ASN A 410 4.23 -1.55 -11.96
C ASN A 410 3.44 -2.37 -13.00
N HIS A 411 3.10 -1.75 -14.13
CA HIS A 411 2.53 -2.45 -15.28
C HIS A 411 3.55 -3.34 -16.02
N SER A 412 4.86 -3.12 -15.83
CA SER A 412 5.91 -3.89 -16.52
C SER A 412 6.61 -4.85 -15.55
N GLU A 413 6.48 -6.17 -15.79
CA GLU A 413 7.08 -7.18 -14.92
C GLU A 413 8.61 -6.99 -14.83
N GLU A 414 9.25 -6.76 -15.98
CA GLU A 414 10.68 -6.50 -16.08
C GLU A 414 11.11 -5.30 -15.21
N LYS A 415 10.45 -4.14 -15.34
CA LYS A 415 10.78 -2.93 -14.58
C LYS A 415 10.50 -3.11 -13.09
N MET A 416 9.43 -3.82 -12.75
CA MET A 416 9.11 -4.12 -11.35
C MET A 416 10.19 -5.00 -10.72
N VAL A 417 10.61 -6.07 -11.42
CA VAL A 417 11.68 -6.97 -10.96
C VAL A 417 13.00 -6.21 -10.86
N GLU A 418 13.33 -5.36 -11.84
CA GLU A 418 14.52 -4.51 -11.82
C GLU A 418 14.50 -3.54 -10.62
N ARG A 419 13.38 -2.86 -10.36
CA ARG A 419 13.20 -1.97 -9.22
C ARG A 419 13.37 -2.67 -7.89
N ILE A 420 12.73 -3.83 -7.73
CA ILE A 420 12.86 -4.63 -6.53
C ILE A 420 14.31 -5.06 -6.34
N ARG A 421 14.95 -5.60 -7.37
CA ARG A 421 16.36 -6.03 -7.31
C ARG A 421 17.30 -4.88 -6.95
N PHE A 422 17.12 -3.70 -7.54
CA PHE A 422 17.90 -2.52 -7.22
C PHE A 422 17.89 -2.23 -5.71
N HIS A 423 16.70 -2.20 -5.10
CA HIS A 423 16.57 -1.97 -3.66
C HIS A 423 17.03 -3.15 -2.81
N LEU A 424 16.85 -4.40 -3.26
CA LEU A 424 17.37 -5.58 -2.56
C LEU A 424 18.90 -5.57 -2.52
N ASP A 425 19.56 -5.19 -3.61
CA ASP A 425 21.02 -5.15 -3.69
C ASP A 425 21.61 -3.98 -2.91
N GLU A 426 20.94 -2.83 -2.94
CA GLU A 426 21.30 -1.68 -2.10
C GLU A 426 21.19 -2.04 -0.61
N LYS A 427 20.06 -2.59 -0.19
CA LYS A 427 19.80 -3.00 1.18
C LYS A 427 20.61 -4.23 1.61
N GLY A 428 21.06 -5.08 0.70
CA GLY A 428 21.87 -6.26 1.04
C GLY A 428 23.12 -5.92 1.87
N LYS A 429 23.58 -4.67 1.76
CA LYS A 429 24.71 -4.10 2.51
C LYS A 429 24.37 -3.74 3.97
N SER A 430 23.11 -3.41 4.27
CA SER A 430 22.67 -2.90 5.59
C SER A 430 21.63 -3.78 6.29
N GLU A 431 20.80 -4.51 5.54
CA GLU A 431 19.67 -5.34 6.01
C GLU A 431 19.63 -6.70 5.27
N ARG A 432 20.47 -7.65 5.68
CA ARG A 432 20.59 -8.98 5.04
C ARG A 432 19.27 -9.76 5.01
N TRP A 433 18.53 -9.77 6.11
CA TRP A 433 17.26 -10.51 6.20
C TRP A 433 16.23 -9.98 5.20
N ALA A 434 16.09 -8.65 5.13
CA ALA A 434 15.16 -7.97 4.24
C ALA A 434 15.42 -8.30 2.76
N SER A 435 16.71 -8.31 2.40
CA SER A 435 17.18 -8.58 1.05
C SER A 435 17.01 -10.05 0.69
N ALA A 436 17.34 -10.94 1.61
CA ALA A 436 17.13 -12.37 1.43
C ALA A 436 15.65 -12.73 1.27
N TYR A 437 14.76 -12.15 2.10
CA TYR A 437 13.31 -12.34 1.97
C TYR A 437 12.78 -11.85 0.62
N GLY A 438 13.17 -10.66 0.15
CA GLY A 438 12.67 -10.18 -1.15
C GLY A 438 13.18 -11.01 -2.34
N TYR A 439 14.41 -11.51 -2.30
CA TYR A 439 14.90 -12.48 -3.30
C TYR A 439 14.14 -13.80 -3.24
N GLN A 440 13.77 -14.27 -2.05
CA GLN A 440 12.88 -15.43 -1.89
C GLN A 440 11.50 -15.17 -2.51
N THR A 441 10.93 -13.97 -2.34
CA THR A 441 9.64 -13.59 -2.95
C THR A 441 9.72 -13.57 -4.48
N LEU A 442 10.79 -13.02 -5.06
CA LEU A 442 11.05 -13.13 -6.50
C LEU A 442 11.12 -14.59 -6.94
N ALA A 443 11.88 -15.42 -6.21
CA ALA A 443 12.01 -16.84 -6.51
C ALA A 443 10.66 -17.57 -6.53
N ARG A 444 9.83 -17.33 -5.51
CA ARG A 444 8.47 -17.89 -5.42
C ARG A 444 7.60 -17.44 -6.59
N TYR A 445 7.64 -16.17 -6.95
CA TYR A 445 6.90 -15.64 -8.09
C TYR A 445 7.31 -16.31 -9.41
N PHE A 446 8.61 -16.38 -9.70
CA PHE A 446 9.11 -17.04 -10.90
C PHE A 446 8.78 -18.54 -10.91
N GLY A 447 8.83 -19.21 -9.75
CA GLY A 447 8.42 -20.60 -9.61
C GLY A 447 6.93 -20.81 -9.91
N LEU A 448 6.05 -19.95 -9.39
CA LEU A 448 4.61 -20.02 -9.65
C LEU A 448 4.22 -19.73 -11.10
N THR A 449 5.07 -18.99 -11.81
CA THR A 449 4.90 -18.64 -13.22
C THR A 449 5.66 -19.56 -14.16
N GLY A 450 6.24 -20.65 -13.64
CA GLY A 450 6.89 -21.71 -14.43
C GLY A 450 8.31 -21.39 -14.91
N ARG A 451 8.90 -20.28 -14.47
CA ARG A 451 10.25 -19.83 -14.83
C ARG A 451 11.28 -20.40 -13.86
N VAL A 452 11.49 -21.71 -13.97
CA VAL A 452 12.23 -22.54 -13.01
C VAL A 452 13.68 -22.09 -12.80
N ASP A 453 14.39 -21.74 -13.88
CA ASP A 453 15.80 -21.35 -13.78
C ASP A 453 15.97 -20.04 -13.02
N GLN A 454 15.13 -19.05 -13.31
CA GLN A 454 15.10 -17.77 -12.58
C GLN A 454 14.73 -17.99 -11.11
N ALA A 455 13.73 -18.84 -10.84
CA ALA A 455 13.33 -19.17 -9.49
C ALA A 455 14.49 -19.78 -8.69
N THR A 456 15.19 -20.75 -9.27
CA THR A 456 16.35 -21.42 -8.65
C THR A 456 17.47 -20.41 -8.35
N ALA A 457 17.83 -19.58 -9.32
CA ALA A 457 18.87 -18.56 -9.15
C ALA A 457 18.54 -17.56 -8.03
N PHE A 458 17.28 -17.12 -7.92
CA PHE A 458 16.87 -16.21 -6.85
C PHE A 458 16.80 -16.89 -5.47
N PHE A 459 16.44 -18.18 -5.40
CA PHE A 459 16.55 -18.94 -4.15
C PHE A 459 18.00 -19.07 -3.69
N GLU A 460 18.91 -19.39 -4.61
CA GLU A 460 20.33 -19.46 -4.32
C GLU A 460 20.87 -18.11 -3.84
N LYS A 461 20.50 -17.00 -4.50
CA LYS A 461 20.89 -15.66 -4.08
C LYS A 461 20.34 -15.29 -2.69
N SER A 462 19.09 -15.64 -2.41
CA SER A 462 18.46 -15.45 -1.11
C SER A 462 19.22 -16.18 0.01
N ILE A 463 19.67 -17.41 -0.25
CA ILE A 463 20.48 -18.20 0.68
C ILE A 463 21.90 -17.64 0.82
N GLU A 464 22.52 -17.16 -0.27
CA GLU A 464 23.85 -16.53 -0.25
C GLU A 464 23.87 -15.28 0.66
N ILE A 465 22.83 -14.44 0.57
CA ILE A 465 22.72 -13.20 1.35
C ILE A 465 22.52 -13.49 2.84
N HIS A 466 21.76 -14.53 3.18
CA HIS A 466 21.47 -14.88 4.57
C HIS A 466 21.50 -16.41 4.79
N PRO A 467 22.70 -17.02 4.87
CA PRO A 467 22.87 -18.48 4.87
C PRO A 467 22.27 -19.16 6.11
N ASP A 468 22.18 -18.42 7.22
CA ASP A 468 21.68 -18.90 8.52
C ASP A 468 20.17 -18.66 8.69
N TYR A 469 19.46 -18.16 7.67
CA TYR A 469 18.01 -18.02 7.72
C TYR A 469 17.35 -19.28 7.15
N SER A 470 17.03 -20.21 8.04
CA SER A 470 16.49 -21.53 7.67
C SER A 470 15.19 -21.48 6.86
N GLN A 471 14.41 -20.41 6.97
CA GLN A 471 13.16 -20.26 6.20
C GLN A 471 13.41 -20.18 4.68
N ASN A 472 14.51 -19.57 4.23
CA ASN A 472 14.84 -19.50 2.80
C ASN A 472 15.13 -20.89 2.23
N ARG A 473 15.83 -21.72 3.00
CA ARG A 473 16.10 -23.12 2.63
C ARG A 473 14.83 -23.96 2.63
N LEU A 474 13.93 -23.75 3.59
CA LEU A 474 12.61 -24.39 3.58
C LEU A 474 11.84 -24.00 2.31
N SER A 475 11.75 -22.71 1.97
CA SER A 475 11.04 -22.27 0.76
C SER A 475 11.65 -22.83 -0.52
N PHE A 476 12.99 -22.91 -0.60
CA PHE A 476 13.66 -23.54 -1.74
C PHE A 476 13.40 -25.05 -1.79
N ALA A 477 13.41 -25.75 -0.65
CA ALA A 477 13.07 -27.16 -0.57
C ALA A 477 11.63 -27.44 -1.05
N LEU A 478 10.66 -26.62 -0.63
CA LEU A 478 9.27 -26.72 -1.09
C LEU A 478 9.16 -26.55 -2.61
N HIS A 479 9.93 -25.62 -3.18
CA HIS A 479 10.00 -25.42 -4.63
C HIS A 479 10.63 -26.61 -5.35
N LEU A 480 11.79 -27.10 -4.91
CA LEU A 480 12.45 -28.27 -5.50
C LEU A 480 11.56 -29.52 -5.43
N TRP A 481 10.82 -29.68 -4.33
CA TRP A 481 9.86 -30.77 -4.18
C TRP A 481 8.74 -30.71 -5.23
N SER A 482 8.20 -29.51 -5.49
CA SER A 482 7.14 -29.34 -6.50
C SER A 482 7.64 -29.57 -7.93
N LEU A 483 8.96 -29.44 -8.17
CA LEU A 483 9.61 -29.80 -9.43
C LEU A 483 9.96 -31.29 -9.54
N GLY A 484 9.73 -32.09 -8.49
CA GLY A 484 10.15 -33.49 -8.44
C GLY A 484 11.64 -33.71 -8.18
N ARG A 485 12.39 -32.66 -7.84
CA ARG A 485 13.81 -32.72 -7.44
C ARG A 485 13.93 -33.11 -5.97
N TYR A 486 13.42 -34.29 -5.63
CA TYR A 486 13.19 -34.74 -4.24
C TYR A 486 14.47 -34.83 -3.40
N GLN A 487 15.57 -35.34 -3.95
CA GLN A 487 16.83 -35.47 -3.22
C GLN A 487 17.41 -34.10 -2.85
N GLU A 488 17.46 -33.17 -3.80
CA GLU A 488 17.94 -31.81 -3.58
C GLU A 488 17.03 -31.04 -2.60
N SER A 489 15.71 -31.25 -2.70
CA SER A 489 14.73 -30.73 -1.75
C SER A 489 15.03 -31.18 -0.33
N LEU A 490 15.21 -32.49 -0.12
CA LEU A 490 15.54 -33.06 1.18
C LEU A 490 16.88 -32.53 1.72
N GLN A 491 17.90 -32.39 0.88
CA GLN A 491 19.18 -31.78 1.28
C GLN A 491 19.03 -30.35 1.79
N GLN A 492 18.23 -29.52 1.12
CA GLN A 492 17.98 -28.15 1.59
C GLN A 492 17.20 -28.13 2.90
N LEU A 493 16.22 -29.03 3.06
CA LEU A 493 15.39 -29.10 4.25
C LEU A 493 16.14 -29.68 5.46
N GLU A 494 17.03 -30.66 5.24
CA GLU A 494 17.97 -31.17 6.23
C GLU A 494 18.91 -30.04 6.72
N LYS A 495 19.47 -29.24 5.79
CA LYS A 495 20.26 -28.05 6.16
C LYS A 495 19.44 -27.01 6.92
N ALA A 496 18.18 -26.77 6.53
CA ALA A 496 17.28 -25.87 7.25
C ALA A 496 17.06 -26.33 8.70
N HIS A 497 16.89 -27.64 8.90
CA HIS A 497 16.74 -28.24 10.22
C HIS A 497 18.04 -28.19 11.05
N GLN A 498 19.21 -28.38 10.43
CA GLN A 498 20.50 -28.22 11.10
C GLN A 498 20.71 -26.80 11.64
N ILE A 499 20.30 -25.78 10.86
CA ILE A 499 20.39 -24.37 11.27
C ILE A 499 19.42 -24.06 12.42
N ASN A 500 18.19 -24.59 12.36
CA ASN A 500 17.18 -24.35 13.38
C ASN A 500 16.41 -25.64 13.74
N PRO A 501 16.97 -26.48 14.63
CA PRO A 501 16.42 -27.80 14.93
C PRO A 501 15.14 -27.74 15.78
N THR A 502 14.87 -26.61 16.43
CA THR A 502 13.71 -26.42 17.30
C THR A 502 12.50 -25.84 16.55
N ASN A 503 12.65 -25.42 15.30
CA ASN A 503 11.55 -24.90 14.50
C ASN A 503 10.54 -26.02 14.15
N PRO A 504 9.31 -25.98 14.69
CA PRO A 504 8.32 -27.03 14.48
C PRO A 504 7.81 -27.12 13.05
N GLU A 505 7.80 -26.00 12.31
CA GLU A 505 7.39 -25.97 10.90
C GLU A 505 8.39 -26.74 10.04
N ILE A 506 9.68 -26.41 10.15
CA ILE A 506 10.76 -27.09 9.41
C ILE A 506 10.78 -28.58 9.75
N LYS A 507 10.68 -28.92 11.03
CA LYS A 507 10.63 -30.31 11.48
C LYS A 507 9.43 -31.06 10.91
N GLY A 508 8.26 -30.42 10.91
CA GLY A 508 7.03 -30.97 10.33
C GLY A 508 7.15 -31.24 8.83
N PHE A 509 7.70 -30.28 8.07
CA PHE A 509 7.96 -30.47 6.64
C PHE A 509 9.00 -31.56 6.37
N LEU A 510 10.08 -31.63 7.17
CA LEU A 510 11.11 -32.65 6.99
C LEU A 510 10.55 -34.05 7.23
N ALA A 511 9.76 -34.23 8.28
CA ALA A 511 9.05 -35.47 8.55
C ALA A 511 8.11 -35.86 7.40
N TYR A 512 7.32 -34.90 6.90
CA TYR A 512 6.42 -35.11 5.77
C TYR A 512 7.18 -35.52 4.49
N PHE A 513 8.31 -34.88 4.21
CA PHE A 513 9.11 -35.14 3.00
C PHE A 513 9.85 -36.48 3.07
N TYR A 514 10.40 -36.87 4.22
CA TYR A 514 10.96 -38.20 4.39
C TYR A 514 9.94 -39.30 4.13
N LEU A 515 8.72 -39.15 4.67
CA LEU A 515 7.64 -40.10 4.45
C LEU A 515 7.23 -40.16 2.98
N GLY A 516 6.97 -38.99 2.38
CA GLY A 516 6.56 -38.91 0.97
C GLY A 516 7.62 -39.47 0.01
N TYR A 517 8.90 -39.25 0.28
CA TYR A 517 9.98 -39.77 -0.56
C TYR A 517 10.20 -41.28 -0.37
N SER A 518 10.09 -41.77 0.87
CA SER A 518 10.09 -43.20 1.18
C SER A 518 8.97 -43.93 0.41
N GLU A 519 7.74 -43.41 0.42
CA GLU A 519 6.62 -43.99 -0.32
C GLU A 519 6.85 -43.98 -1.83
N LYS A 520 7.40 -42.90 -2.40
CA LYS A 520 7.77 -42.83 -3.82
C LYS A 520 8.79 -43.91 -4.18
N LEU A 521 9.89 -44.02 -3.42
CA LEU A 521 10.94 -45.02 -3.64
C LEU A 521 10.38 -46.45 -3.57
N LYS A 522 9.47 -46.72 -2.64
CA LYS A 522 8.79 -48.01 -2.54
C LYS A 522 7.96 -48.32 -3.79
N ARG A 523 7.25 -47.33 -4.36
CA ARG A 523 6.51 -47.48 -5.64
C ARG A 523 7.45 -47.71 -6.83
N GLU A 524 8.66 -47.16 -6.78
CA GLU A 524 9.73 -47.38 -7.77
C GLU A 524 10.50 -48.70 -7.55
N ASN A 525 10.03 -49.56 -6.63
CA ASN A 525 10.66 -50.82 -6.24
C ASN A 525 12.09 -50.68 -5.63
N ARG A 526 12.44 -49.48 -5.15
CA ARG A 526 13.70 -49.16 -4.47
C ARG A 526 13.55 -49.33 -2.96
N VAL A 527 13.25 -50.55 -2.54
CA VAL A 527 12.79 -50.87 -1.17
C VAL A 527 13.83 -50.55 -0.10
N GLN A 528 15.13 -50.76 -0.36
CA GLN A 528 16.20 -50.49 0.61
C GLN A 528 16.29 -48.99 0.93
N GLU A 529 16.39 -48.14 -0.09
CA GLU A 529 16.41 -46.68 0.09
C GLU A 529 15.11 -46.16 0.71
N ALA A 530 13.97 -46.76 0.37
CA ALA A 530 12.69 -46.39 0.99
C ALA A 530 12.72 -46.61 2.51
N GLU A 531 13.32 -47.71 2.97
CA GLU A 531 13.44 -48.01 4.40
C GLU A 531 14.41 -47.05 5.10
N GLU A 532 15.49 -46.61 4.45
CA GLU A 532 16.40 -45.60 5.02
C GLU A 532 15.67 -44.29 5.35
N TYR A 533 14.88 -43.76 4.42
CA TYR A 533 14.10 -42.54 4.66
C TYR A 533 12.96 -42.76 5.66
N ARG A 534 12.41 -43.98 5.73
CA ARG A 534 11.45 -44.35 6.77
C ARG A 534 12.09 -44.33 8.16
N GLN A 535 13.32 -44.82 8.29
CA GLN A 535 14.08 -44.76 9.54
C GLN A 535 14.41 -43.32 9.94
N LYS A 536 14.87 -42.47 9.00
CA LYS A 536 15.10 -41.04 9.25
C LYS A 536 13.85 -40.33 9.80
N PHE A 537 12.67 -40.64 9.26
CA PHE A 537 11.39 -40.13 9.80
C PHE A 537 11.13 -40.59 11.24
N LEU A 538 11.36 -41.87 11.55
CA LEU A 538 11.15 -42.41 12.89
C LEU A 538 12.13 -41.80 13.90
N GLU A 539 13.40 -41.62 13.52
CA GLU A 539 14.43 -40.98 14.35
C GLU A 539 14.07 -39.53 14.68
N LEU A 540 13.67 -38.74 13.67
CA LEU A 540 13.26 -37.35 13.83
C LEU A 540 12.11 -37.20 14.84
N ASN A 541 11.16 -38.13 14.84
CA ASN A 541 10.02 -38.13 15.77
C ASN A 541 10.38 -38.63 17.17
N LYS A 542 11.26 -39.64 17.29
CA LYS A 542 11.79 -40.09 18.59
C LYS A 542 12.51 -38.96 19.32
N GLU A 543 13.24 -38.11 18.61
CA GLU A 543 13.89 -36.95 19.18
C GLU A 543 12.87 -35.92 19.75
N THR A 544 11.69 -35.79 19.14
CA THR A 544 10.61 -34.92 19.67
C THR A 544 10.08 -35.44 20.99
N GLN A 545 9.90 -36.75 21.11
CA GLN A 545 9.36 -37.38 22.32
C GLN A 545 10.33 -37.32 23.49
N ARG A 546 11.64 -37.35 23.25
CA ARG A 546 12.67 -37.23 24.30
C ARG A 546 12.84 -35.81 24.84
N ARG A 547 12.41 -34.79 24.10
CA ARG A 547 12.55 -33.36 24.47
C ARG A 547 11.28 -32.77 25.11
N ARG A 548 10.18 -33.52 25.16
CA ARG A 548 8.96 -33.21 25.93
C ARG A 548 9.01 -33.96 27.25
#